data_AF-A0A2H5WP29-F1
#
_entry.id   AF-A0A2H5WP29-F1
#
_cell.length_a   1.000
_cell.length_b   1.000
_cell.length_c   1.000
_cell.angle_alpha   90.00
_cell.angle_beta   90.00
_cell.angle_gamma   90.00
#
_symmetry.space_group_name_H-M   'P 1'
#
loop_
_entity.id
_entity.type
_entity.pdbx_description
1 polymer ?
#
loop_
_entity_poly.entity_id
_entity_poly.type
_entity_poly.pdbx_seq_one_letter_code
_entity_poly.pdbx_strand_id
1 'polypeptide(L)'
;MDIGVELLETLERLFERAKRICLKKGLNEQDAEDCAAEVRLHLLLHLQRGGLISYAYFLHVLRGCLADFWNSQLPTVPLEVADLCGGGSHSPSWN
;
A
#
# COMPACT_ATOMS: atom_id res chain seq x y z
N MET A 1 -1.41 11.21 25.23
CA MET A 1 -0.21 11.70 24.52
C MET A 1 -0.70 12.84 23.65
N ASP A 2 -0.31 14.08 23.98
CA ASP A 2 -0.72 15.26 23.23
C ASP A 2 0.11 15.32 21.95
N ILE A 3 -0.54 15.32 20.79
CA ILE A 3 0.15 15.41 19.50
C ILE A 3 0.44 16.89 19.27
N GLY A 4 1.70 17.29 19.43
CA GLY A 4 2.11 18.67 19.21
C GLY A 4 1.73 19.16 17.81
N VAL A 5 1.35 20.44 17.71
CA VAL A 5 0.94 21.11 16.45
C VAL A 5 1.99 20.92 15.35
N GLU A 6 3.29 21.00 15.69
CA GLU A 6 4.40 20.77 14.76
C GLU A 6 4.38 19.37 14.12
N LEU A 7 3.94 18.35 14.87
CA LEU A 7 3.83 16.99 14.38
C LEU A 7 2.67 16.85 13.39
N LEU A 8 1.53 17.48 13.68
CA LEU A 8 0.39 17.52 12.78
C LEU A 8 0.76 18.20 11.45
N GLU A 9 1.44 19.34 11.51
CA GLU A 9 1.92 20.02 10.30
C GLU A 9 2.91 19.15 9.51
N THR A 10 3.78 18.43 10.21
CA THR A 10 4.74 17.52 9.56
C THR A 10 4.01 16.39 8.84
N LEU A 11 3.03 15.76 9.49
CA LEU A 11 2.22 14.69 8.90
C LEU A 11 1.41 15.20 7.70
N GLU A 12 0.87 16.41 7.77
CA GLU A 12 0.13 17.02 6.66
C GLU A 12 1.04 17.29 5.45
N ARG A 13 2.25 17.82 5.67
CA ARG A 13 3.23 18.01 4.59
C ARG A 13 3.64 16.67 3.95
N LEU A 14 3.73 15.61 4.74
CA LEU A 14 4.06 14.27 4.25
C LEU A 14 2.89 13.65 3.48
N PHE A 15 1.65 13.87 3.90
CA PHE A 15 0.43 13.49 3.17
C PHE A 15 0.41 14.15 1.78
N GLU A 16 0.57 15.48 1.72
CA GLU A 16 0.62 16.23 0.45
C GLU A 16 1.78 15.79 -0.45
N ARG A 17 2.88 15.34 0.15
CA ARG A 17 4.01 14.77 -0.62
C ARG A 17 3.68 13.37 -1.15
N ALA A 18 3.05 12.52 -0.35
CA ALA A 18 2.61 11.19 -0.76
C ALA A 18 1.60 11.29 -1.90
N LYS A 19 0.54 12.09 -1.74
CA LYS A 19 -0.50 12.31 -2.76
C LYS A 19 0.09 12.74 -4.10
N ARG A 20 0.98 13.73 -4.10
CA ARG A 20 1.69 14.17 -5.32
C ARG A 20 2.56 13.08 -5.95
N ILE A 21 3.17 12.19 -5.15
CA ILE A 21 3.94 11.06 -5.69
C ILE A 21 3.00 10.02 -6.30
N CYS A 22 1.89 9.70 -5.65
CA CYS A 22 0.87 8.77 -6.14
C CYS A 22 0.27 9.23 -7.48
N LEU A 23 -0.10 10.51 -7.58
CA LEU A 23 -0.55 11.13 -8.82
C LEU A 23 0.50 11.00 -9.94
N LYS A 24 1.77 11.28 -9.64
CA LYS A 24 2.89 11.10 -10.60
C LYS A 24 3.13 9.64 -11.00
N LYS A 25 2.64 8.69 -10.20
CA LYS A 25 2.69 7.25 -10.49
C LYS A 25 1.48 6.74 -11.27
N GLY A 26 0.53 7.61 -11.60
CA GLY A 26 -0.61 7.31 -12.46
C GLY A 26 -1.90 6.96 -11.71
N LEU A 27 -1.95 7.13 -10.38
CA LEU A 27 -3.20 7.02 -9.64
C LEU A 27 -4.09 8.23 -9.97
N ASN A 28 -5.41 8.02 -9.98
CA ASN A 28 -6.36 9.13 -10.04
C ASN A 28 -6.39 9.89 -8.70
N GLU A 29 -7.14 10.99 -8.64
CA GLU A 29 -7.20 11.86 -7.46
C GLU A 29 -7.66 11.12 -6.20
N GLN A 30 -8.71 10.29 -6.32
CA GLN A 30 -9.28 9.54 -5.21
C GLN A 30 -8.30 8.47 -4.71
N ASP A 31 -7.77 7.65 -5.61
CA ASP A 31 -6.81 6.61 -5.26
C ASP A 31 -5.53 7.20 -4.65
N ALA A 32 -5.07 8.35 -5.17
CA ALA A 32 -3.90 9.03 -4.63
C ALA A 32 -4.14 9.59 -3.22
N GLU A 33 -5.35 10.08 -2.96
CA GLU A 33 -5.78 10.53 -1.63
C GLU A 33 -5.88 9.38 -0.64
N ASP A 34 -6.52 8.28 -1.04
CA ASP A 34 -6.66 7.08 -0.21
C ASP A 34 -5.29 6.47 0.12
N CYS A 35 -4.40 6.35 -0.88
CA CYS A 35 -3.04 5.89 -0.65
C CYS A 35 -2.24 6.83 0.27
N ALA A 36 -2.39 8.15 0.13
CA ALA A 36 -1.71 9.11 0.99
C ALA A 36 -2.24 9.09 2.43
N ALA A 37 -3.55 8.85 2.61
CA ALA A 37 -4.17 8.70 3.91
C ALA A 37 -3.62 7.47 4.66
N GLU A 38 -3.45 6.35 3.95
CA GLU A 38 -2.85 5.13 4.51
C GLU A 38 -1.39 5.36 4.94
N VAL A 39 -0.61 6.05 4.09
CA VAL A 39 0.77 6.46 4.46
C VAL A 39 0.75 7.29 5.74
N ARG A 40 -0.13 8.30 5.84
CA ARG A 40 -0.25 9.14 7.04
C ARG A 40 -0.60 8.31 8.28
N LEU A 41 -1.50 7.33 8.15
CA LEU A 41 -1.88 6.44 9.24
C LEU A 41 -0.69 5.60 9.75
N HIS A 42 0.07 4.98 8.85
CA HIS A 42 1.27 4.21 9.22
C HIS A 42 2.33 5.08 9.92
N LEU A 43 2.53 6.30 9.46
CA LEU A 43 3.46 7.25 10.09
C LEU A 43 2.99 7.64 11.50
N LEU A 44 1.69 7.91 11.67
CA LEU A 44 1.10 8.22 12.97
C LEU A 44 1.26 7.06 13.96
N LEU A 45 0.97 5.83 13.53
CA LEU A 45 1.15 4.63 14.35
C LEU A 45 2.62 4.41 14.75
N HIS A 46 3.56 4.71 13.85
CA HIS A 46 5.00 4.64 14.15
C HIS A 46 5.39 5.65 15.24
N LEU A 47 4.92 6.89 15.13
CA LEU A 47 5.15 7.94 16.13
C LEU A 47 4.53 7.61 17.49
N GLN A 48 3.30 7.08 17.51
CA GLN A 48 2.63 6.66 18.75
C GLN A 48 3.39 5.55 19.49
N ARG A 49 4.20 4.77 18.78
CA ARG A 49 5.08 3.73 19.34
C ARG A 49 6.45 4.26 19.78
N GLY A 50 6.66 5.59 19.75
CA GLY A 50 7.93 6.24 20.09
C GLY A 50 8.95 6.24 18.94
N GLY A 51 8.53 5.89 17.73
CA GLY A 51 9.37 5.94 16.54
C GLY A 51 9.62 7.37 16.04
N LEU A 52 10.63 7.52 15.18
CA LEU A 52 10.98 8.79 14.54
C LEU A 52 10.81 8.67 13.02
N ILE A 53 10.24 9.70 12.40
CA ILE A 53 10.07 9.73 10.95
C ILE A 53 11.34 10.28 10.30
N SER A 54 12.06 9.42 9.58
CA SER A 54 13.08 9.84 8.62
C SER A 54 12.49 9.86 7.20
N TYR A 55 13.14 10.59 6.30
CA TYR A 55 12.73 10.59 4.89
C TYR A 55 12.82 9.19 4.25
N ALA A 56 13.82 8.39 4.64
CA ALA A 56 13.96 7.02 4.17
C ALA A 56 12.80 6.13 4.65
N TYR A 57 12.39 6.28 5.91
CA TYR A 57 11.24 5.56 6.46
C TYR A 57 9.93 5.96 5.76
N PHE A 58 9.72 7.27 5.55
CA PHE A 58 8.59 7.76 4.75
C PHE A 58 8.52 7.12 3.36
N LEU A 59 9.64 7.07 2.63
CA LEU A 59 9.69 6.45 1.31
C LEU A 59 9.43 4.94 1.36
N HIS A 60 9.88 4.26 2.42
CA HIS A 60 9.62 2.84 2.62
C HIS A 60 8.12 2.57 2.81
N VAL A 61 7.46 3.31 3.70
CA VAL A 61 6.01 3.22 3.93
C VAL A 61 5.23 3.52 2.64
N LEU A 62 5.57 4.60 1.94
CA LEU A 62 4.92 4.98 0.67
C LEU A 62 5.03 3.87 -0.38
N ARG A 63 6.19 3.23 -0.51
CA ARG A 63 6.38 2.11 -1.45
C ARG A 63 5.54 0.90 -1.07
N GLY A 64 5.43 0.60 0.23
CA GLY A 64 4.55 -0.45 0.74
C GLY A 64 3.10 -0.21 0.37
N CYS A 65 2.55 0.95 0.72
CA CYS A 65 1.16 1.31 0.43
C CYS A 65 0.85 1.29 -1.08
N LEU A 66 1.78 1.78 -1.91
CA LEU A 66 1.62 1.71 -3.38
C LEU A 66 1.62 0.27 -3.90
N ALA A 67 2.49 -0.59 -3.36
CA ALA A 67 2.53 -2.00 -3.75
C ALA A 67 1.23 -2.72 -3.36
N ASP A 68 0.73 -2.49 -2.15
CA ASP A 68 -0.54 -3.07 -1.67
C ASP A 68 -1.73 -2.58 -2.51
N PHE A 69 -1.75 -1.29 -2.87
CA PHE A 69 -2.76 -0.73 -3.78
C PHE A 69 -2.72 -1.39 -5.16
N TRP A 70 -1.55 -1.56 -5.78
CA TRP A 70 -1.48 -2.23 -7.08
C TRP A 70 -1.84 -3.72 -7.01
N ASN A 71 -1.50 -4.38 -5.91
CA ASN A 71 -1.86 -5.78 -5.70
C ASN A 71 -3.37 -5.97 -5.48
N SER A 72 -4.07 -5.01 -4.86
CA SER A 72 -5.52 -5.08 -4.66
C SER A 72 -6.32 -4.83 -5.94
N GLN A 73 -5.72 -4.22 -6.96
CA GLN A 73 -6.31 -4.04 -8.30
C GLN A 73 -6.18 -5.29 -9.17
N LEU A 74 -5.35 -6.27 -8.78
CA LEU A 74 -5.31 -7.54 -9.49
C LEU A 74 -6.64 -8.27 -9.22
N PRO A 75 -7.30 -8.81 -10.24
CA PRO A 75 -8.49 -9.61 -10.04
C PRO A 75 -8.15 -10.76 -9.10
N THR A 76 -8.76 -10.76 -7.92
CA THR A 76 -8.72 -11.90 -7.01
C THR A 76 -9.36 -13.06 -7.75
N VAL A 77 -8.56 -13.98 -8.29
CA VAL A 77 -9.10 -15.22 -8.81
C VAL A 77 -9.81 -15.89 -7.63
N PRO A 78 -11.13 -16.13 -7.71
CA PRO A 78 -11.83 -16.84 -6.65
C PRO A 78 -11.10 -18.16 -6.42
N LEU A 79 -10.82 -18.51 -5.17
CA LEU A 79 -10.07 -19.73 -4.83
C LEU A 79 -10.65 -20.98 -5.52
N GLU A 80 -11.96 -20.97 -5.77
CA GLU A 80 -12.76 -21.98 -6.47
C GLU A 80 -12.30 -22.27 -7.92
N VAL A 81 -11.58 -21.34 -8.56
CA VAL A 81 -11.10 -21.49 -9.95
C VAL A 81 -9.62 -21.88 -10.00
N ALA A 82 -8.88 -21.78 -8.89
CA ALA A 82 -7.46 -22.14 -8.84
C ALA A 82 -7.25 -23.66 -8.98
N ASP A 83 -8.19 -24.47 -8.49
CA ASP A 83 -8.14 -25.94 -8.57
C ASP A 83 -8.39 -26.47 -10.00
N LEU A 84 -8.99 -25.68 -10.89
CA LEU A 84 -9.26 -26.10 -12.27
C LEU A 84 -8.03 -26.06 -13.19
N CYS A 85 -6.94 -25.41 -12.77
CA CYS A 85 -5.69 -25.32 -13.55
C CYS A 85 -4.62 -26.34 -13.10
N GLY A 86 -4.89 -27.15 -12.08
CA GLY A 86 -3.91 -28.03 -11.44
C GLY A 86 -4.40 -29.46 -11.25
N GLY A 87 -4.71 -30.20 -12.31
CA GLY A 87 -5.18 -31.58 -12.15
C GLY A 87 -5.36 -32.40 -13.42
N GLY A 88 -4.63 -32.11 -14.49
CA GLY A 88 -4.63 -32.96 -15.69
C GLY A 88 -3.70 -34.16 -15.55
N SER A 89 -4.07 -35.15 -14.75
CA SER A 89 -3.44 -36.48 -14.75
C SER A 89 -3.75 -37.20 -16.06
N HIS A 90 -3.05 -36.85 -17.14
CA HIS A 90 -3.04 -37.65 -18.36
C HIS A 90 -1.78 -38.53 -18.36
N SER A 91 -1.88 -39.68 -17.70
CA SER A 91 -0.96 -40.80 -17.95
C SER A 91 -1.28 -41.39 -19.33
N PRO A 92 -0.31 -41.60 -20.23
CA PRO A 92 -0.58 -42.22 -21.52
C PRO A 92 -0.82 -43.72 -21.34
N SER A 93 -1.98 -44.23 -21.76
CA SER A 93 -2.19 -45.67 -21.90
C SER A 93 -1.48 -46.13 -23.17
N TRP A 94 -0.49 -47.01 -23.02
CA TRP A 94 0.03 -47.79 -24.13
C TRP A 94 -0.85 -49.03 -24.30
N ASN A 95 -1.45 -49.17 -25.49
CA ASN A 95 -1.96 -50.41 -26.04
C ASN A 95 -1.44 -50.54 -27.47
#